data_AF-I0QPB2-F1
#
_entry.id   AF-I0QPB2-F1
#
_cell.length_a   1.000
_cell.length_b   1.000
_cell.length_c   1.000
_cell.angle_alpha   90.00
_cell.angle_beta   90.00
_cell.angle_gamma   90.00
#
_symmetry.space_group_name_H-M   'P 1'
#
loop_
_entity.id
_entity.type
_entity.pdbx_description
1 polymer ?
#
loop_
_entity_poly.entity_id
_entity_poly.type
_entity_poly.pdbx_seq_one_letter_code
_entity_poly.pdbx_strand_id
1 'polypeptide(L)'
;MIPGVFRFVCHNGMVCGDTFGEIRVPHKGDIVGQVIEGAFEVLYRFDDVTESREEMKAIQLNRDEQRIFAETALEYRYENQHNPLTPEKVLQSRRREDESNDIWTVYQRPQENLIKGGVYGINAKGKRVRTRGINGIDGDIKTNRALWSQAKKMKELKS
;
A
#
# COMPACT_ATOMS: atom_id res chain seq x y z
N MET A 1 11.67 -13.60 7.22
CA MET A 1 12.02 -12.29 6.61
C MET A 1 10.85 -11.83 5.74
N ILE A 2 10.58 -10.52 5.70
CA ILE A 2 9.50 -9.93 4.90
C ILE A 2 10.14 -8.90 3.95
N PRO A 3 10.02 -9.05 2.62
CA PRO A 3 10.49 -8.06 1.66
C PRO A 3 9.67 -6.77 1.77
N GLY A 4 10.35 -5.62 1.68
CA GLY A 4 9.70 -4.31 1.68
C GLY A 4 10.53 -3.28 0.94
N VAL A 5 9.86 -2.42 0.17
CA VAL A 5 10.48 -1.31 -0.53
C VAL A 5 10.21 -0.04 0.27
N PHE A 6 11.28 0.63 0.69
CA PHE A 6 11.14 1.91 1.37
C PHE A 6 11.20 3.05 0.36
N ARG A 7 10.18 3.90 0.35
CA ARG A 7 10.20 5.12 -0.46
C ARG A 7 10.61 6.29 0.45
N PHE A 8 11.88 6.69 0.34
CA PHE A 8 12.48 7.76 1.17
C PHE A 8 11.66 9.06 1.18
N VAL A 9 11.02 9.42 0.08
CA VAL A 9 10.28 10.70 -0.02
C VAL A 9 9.02 10.72 0.86
N CYS A 10 8.33 9.59 1.03
CA CYS A 10 7.22 9.52 1.99
C CYS A 10 7.64 9.00 3.36
N HIS A 11 8.86 8.49 3.55
CA HIS A 11 9.22 7.74 4.75
C HIS A 11 8.25 6.58 5.06
N ASN A 12 7.55 6.06 4.05
CA ASN A 12 6.67 4.91 4.21
C ASN A 12 7.42 3.67 3.72
N GLY A 13 7.39 2.61 4.53
CA GLY A 13 7.71 1.27 4.08
C GLY A 13 6.51 0.71 3.32
N MET A 14 6.70 0.35 2.06
CA MET A 14 5.76 -0.50 1.33
C MET A 14 6.17 -1.94 1.58
N VAL A 15 5.23 -2.76 2.08
CA VAL A 15 5.42 -4.20 2.21
C VAL A 15 4.75 -4.89 1.04
N CYS A 16 5.53 -5.53 0.17
CA CYS A 16 5.03 -6.26 -0.98
C CYS A 16 4.92 -7.75 -0.65
N GLY A 17 3.75 -8.36 -0.89
CA GLY A 17 3.59 -9.81 -0.84
C GLY A 17 2.23 -10.24 -0.29
N ASP A 18 1.43 -10.90 -1.12
CA ASP A 18 0.12 -11.42 -0.71
C ASP A 18 0.20 -12.86 -0.17
N THR A 19 1.34 -13.53 -0.35
CA THR A 19 1.65 -14.91 0.12
C THR A 19 3.06 -15.33 -0.32
N PHE A 20 3.60 -14.71 -1.37
CA PHE A 20 4.90 -15.00 -1.99
C PHE A 20 6.05 -14.19 -1.38
N GLY A 21 6.28 -14.21 -0.06
CA GLY A 21 7.36 -13.37 0.49
C GLY A 21 7.65 -13.51 1.97
N GLU A 22 6.79 -14.21 2.71
CA GLU A 22 7.11 -14.53 4.09
C GLU A 22 8.13 -15.67 4.11
N ILE A 23 9.41 -15.32 4.14
CA ILE A 23 10.48 -16.30 4.22
C ILE A 23 10.54 -16.79 5.65
N ARG A 24 10.01 -17.99 5.86
CA ARG A 24 10.08 -18.66 7.15
C ARG A 24 11.41 -19.38 7.23
N VAL A 25 12.34 -18.78 7.95
CA VAL A 25 13.62 -19.41 8.26
C VAL A 25 13.39 -20.36 9.45
N PRO A 26 13.55 -21.68 9.27
CA PRO A 26 13.49 -22.62 10.39
C PRO A 26 14.57 -22.28 11.43
N HIS A 27 14.26 -22.46 12.72
CA HIS A 27 15.23 -22.21 13.81
C HIS A 27 16.06 -23.47 14.14
N LYS A 28 16.13 -24.43 13.21
CA LYS A 28 16.76 -25.75 13.42
C LYS A 28 17.37 -26.26 12.10
N GLY A 29 18.56 -26.86 12.19
CA GLY A 29 19.33 -27.32 11.03
C GLY A 29 20.46 -26.34 10.68
N ASP A 30 20.83 -26.27 9.40
CA ASP A 30 21.78 -25.27 8.91
C ASP A 30 21.12 -23.89 8.81
N ILE A 31 21.12 -23.18 9.93
CA ILE A 31 20.52 -21.85 10.05
C ILE A 31 21.24 -20.86 9.12
N VAL A 32 22.56 -20.98 8.93
CA VAL A 32 23.34 -20.03 8.12
C VAL A 32 22.96 -20.18 6.64
N GLY A 33 22.94 -21.41 6.12
CA GLY A 33 22.49 -21.67 4.75
C GLY A 33 21.04 -21.19 4.51
N GLN A 34 20.13 -21.49 5.44
CA GLN A 34 18.73 -21.09 5.33
C GLN A 34 18.51 -19.56 5.38
N VAL A 35 19.33 -18.83 6.15
CA VAL A 35 19.30 -17.35 6.16
C VAL A 35 19.84 -16.79 4.85
N ILE A 36 20.93 -17.34 4.32
CA ILE A 36 21.54 -16.89 3.06
C ILE A 36 20.57 -17.13 1.89
N GLU A 37 19.99 -18.31 1.79
CA GLU A 37 19.02 -18.66 0.76
C GLU A 37 17.77 -17.79 0.86
N GLY A 38 17.28 -17.57 2.08
CA GLY A 38 16.23 -16.61 2.33
C GLY A 38 16.60 -15.19 1.86
N ALA A 39 17.83 -14.72 2.09
CA ALA A 39 18.24 -13.39 1.64
C ALA A 39 18.26 -13.28 0.09
N PHE A 40 18.70 -14.33 -0.61
CA PHE A 40 18.61 -14.38 -2.08
C PHE A 40 17.17 -14.40 -2.58
N GLU A 41 16.27 -15.11 -1.91
CA GLU A 41 14.85 -15.13 -2.24
C GLU A 41 14.17 -13.77 -1.99
N VAL A 42 14.66 -12.96 -1.04
CA VAL A 42 14.27 -11.55 -0.92
C VAL A 42 14.77 -10.74 -2.13
N LEU A 43 16.03 -10.95 -2.55
CA LEU A 43 16.64 -10.22 -3.67
C LEU A 43 15.86 -10.39 -4.98
N TYR A 44 15.52 -11.62 -5.36
CA TYR A 44 14.76 -11.86 -6.60
C TYR A 44 13.38 -11.18 -6.58
N ARG A 45 12.73 -11.11 -5.41
CA ARG A 45 11.43 -10.44 -5.26
C ARG A 45 11.51 -8.93 -5.42
N PHE A 46 12.68 -8.31 -5.22
CA PHE A 46 12.83 -6.89 -5.46
C PHE A 46 12.78 -6.54 -6.94
N ASP A 47 13.26 -7.42 -7.82
CA ASP A 47 13.19 -7.23 -9.26
C ASP A 47 11.71 -7.28 -9.71
N ASP A 48 10.94 -8.26 -9.26
CA ASP A 48 9.51 -8.38 -9.55
C ASP A 48 8.70 -7.15 -9.12
N VAL A 49 9.02 -6.61 -7.93
CA VAL A 49 8.37 -5.40 -7.42
C VAL A 49 8.76 -4.17 -8.23
N THR A 50 10.02 -4.10 -8.67
CA THR A 50 10.52 -3.00 -9.50
C THR A 50 9.87 -3.03 -10.87
N GLU A 51 9.77 -4.21 -11.49
CA GLU A 51 9.08 -4.40 -12.77
C GLU A 51 7.59 -4.05 -12.64
N SER A 52 6.90 -4.61 -11.64
CA SER A 52 5.49 -4.28 -11.37
C SER A 52 5.27 -2.78 -11.16
N ARG A 53 6.21 -2.10 -10.50
CA ARG A 53 6.16 -0.64 -10.32
C ARG A 53 6.24 0.08 -11.66
N GLU A 54 7.17 -0.29 -12.54
CA GLU A 54 7.34 0.37 -13.84
C GLU A 54 6.14 0.11 -14.75
N GLU A 55 5.58 -1.11 -14.75
CA GLU A 55 4.35 -1.41 -15.47
C GLU A 55 3.15 -0.60 -14.95
N MET A 56 2.97 -0.51 -13.62
CA MET A 56 1.90 0.27 -13.03
C MET A 56 2.01 1.77 -13.35
N LYS A 57 3.24 2.30 -13.47
CA LYS A 57 3.46 3.70 -13.91
C LYS A 57 3.10 3.94 -15.37
N ALA A 58 3.17 2.92 -16.21
CA ALA A 58 2.82 3.03 -17.63
C ALA A 58 1.30 3.10 -17.87
N ILE A 59 0.49 2.66 -16.90
CA ILE A 59 -0.98 2.55 -17.05
C ILE A 59 -1.68 3.68 -16.29
N GLN A 60 -2.44 4.50 -17.02
CA GLN A 60 -3.22 5.61 -16.45
C GLN A 60 -4.60 5.17 -15.97
N LEU A 61 -5.04 5.74 -14.84
CA LEU A 61 -6.40 5.59 -14.33
C LEU A 61 -7.24 6.83 -14.60
N ASN A 62 -8.45 6.61 -15.11
CA ASN A 62 -9.45 7.65 -15.22
C ASN A 62 -10.01 8.01 -13.82
N ARG A 63 -10.83 9.06 -13.75
CA ARG A 63 -11.34 9.57 -12.48
C ARG A 63 -12.21 8.56 -11.72
N ASP A 64 -13.03 7.79 -12.43
CA ASP A 64 -13.92 6.80 -11.83
C ASP A 64 -13.13 5.61 -11.29
N GLU A 65 -12.12 5.15 -12.03
CA GLU A 65 -11.19 4.10 -11.59
C GLU A 65 -10.41 4.52 -10.34
N GLN A 66 -9.91 5.76 -10.30
CA GLN A 66 -9.25 6.32 -9.11
C GLN A 66 -10.20 6.34 -7.91
N ARG A 67 -11.45 6.75 -8.13
CA ARG A 67 -12.45 6.84 -7.08
C ARG A 67 -12.84 5.46 -6.55
N ILE A 68 -13.08 4.48 -7.43
CA ILE A 68 -13.32 3.08 -7.06
C ILE A 68 -12.13 2.56 -6.25
N PHE A 69 -10.89 2.87 -6.68
CA PHE A 69 -9.71 2.45 -5.95
C PHE A 69 -9.73 2.92 -4.50
N ALA A 70 -10.01 4.22 -4.32
CA ALA A 70 -10.09 4.87 -3.03
C ALA A 70 -11.28 4.43 -2.17
N GLU A 71 -12.43 4.13 -2.78
CA GLU A 71 -13.61 3.59 -2.08
C GLU A 71 -13.27 2.23 -1.46
N THR A 72 -12.71 1.30 -2.23
CA THR A 72 -12.29 -0.01 -1.71
C THR A 72 -11.22 0.13 -0.61
N ALA A 73 -10.28 1.06 -0.76
CA ALA A 73 -9.27 1.34 0.27
C ALA A 73 -9.90 1.82 1.60
N LEU A 74 -10.93 2.65 1.53
CA LEU A 74 -11.65 3.16 2.69
C LEU A 74 -12.54 2.09 3.34
N GLU A 75 -13.23 1.27 2.54
CA GLU A 75 -13.98 0.11 3.01
C GLU A 75 -13.08 -0.85 3.79
N TYR A 76 -11.90 -1.14 3.23
CA TYR A 76 -10.90 -1.98 3.89
C TYR A 76 -10.37 -1.36 5.18
N ARG A 77 -10.19 -0.03 5.25
CA ARG A 77 -9.65 0.62 6.45
C ARG A 77 -10.65 0.63 7.61
N TYR A 78 -11.92 0.87 7.30
CA TYR A 78 -12.92 1.14 8.33
C TYR A 78 -13.83 -0.06 8.61
N GLU A 79 -13.85 -1.12 7.79
CA GLU A 79 -14.51 -2.42 8.06
C GLU A 79 -15.81 -2.30 8.88
N ASN A 80 -16.87 -1.76 8.27
CA ASN A 80 -18.20 -1.49 8.89
C ASN A 80 -18.25 -0.40 9.98
N GLN A 81 -17.14 0.26 10.30
CA GLN A 81 -17.11 1.45 11.15
C GLN A 81 -17.40 2.73 10.34
N HIS A 82 -17.68 3.81 11.06
CA HIS A 82 -17.86 5.13 10.45
C HIS A 82 -16.58 5.58 9.71
N ASN A 83 -16.66 5.72 8.40
CA ASN A 83 -15.61 6.31 7.57
C ASN A 83 -15.70 7.85 7.62
N PRO A 84 -14.66 8.55 8.11
CA PRO A 84 -14.66 10.01 8.18
C PRO A 84 -14.18 10.72 6.90
N LEU A 85 -13.76 9.97 5.87
CA LEU A 85 -13.14 10.49 4.65
C LEU A 85 -13.99 10.22 3.41
N THR A 86 -13.91 11.13 2.45
CA THR A 86 -14.39 10.87 1.09
C THR A 86 -13.26 10.29 0.24
N PRO A 87 -13.56 9.59 -0.87
CA PRO A 87 -12.55 9.08 -1.80
C PRO A 87 -11.57 10.17 -2.28
N GLU A 88 -12.07 11.38 -2.57
CA GLU A 88 -11.26 12.50 -3.04
C GLU A 88 -10.27 12.96 -1.96
N LYS A 89 -10.66 12.91 -0.69
CA LYS A 89 -9.79 13.30 0.43
C LYS A 89 -8.67 12.29 0.67
N VAL A 90 -8.95 11.00 0.52
CA VAL A 90 -7.90 9.97 0.68
C VAL A 90 -6.96 9.93 -0.53
N LEU A 91 -7.42 10.40 -1.69
CA LEU A 91 -6.62 10.60 -2.90
C LEU A 91 -5.85 11.92 -2.95
N GLN A 92 -5.90 12.77 -1.92
CA GLN A 92 -5.13 14.00 -1.93
C GLN A 92 -3.62 13.69 -1.89
N SER A 93 -2.88 14.19 -2.87
CA SER A 93 -1.43 14.14 -2.85
C SER A 93 -0.91 15.04 -1.73
N ARG A 94 0.14 14.58 -1.03
CA ARG A 94 0.85 15.41 -0.03
C ARG A 94 1.92 16.29 -0.66
N ARG A 95 2.27 16.01 -1.92
CA ARG A 95 3.36 16.61 -2.68
C ARG A 95 3.11 16.45 -4.18
N ARG A 96 3.72 17.32 -4.99
CA ARG A 96 3.46 17.40 -6.43
C ARG A 96 3.92 16.17 -7.19
N GLU A 97 4.97 15.50 -6.72
CA GLU A 97 5.53 14.29 -7.33
C GLU A 97 4.55 13.11 -7.28
N ASP A 98 3.50 13.20 -6.46
CA ASP A 98 2.43 12.20 -6.40
C ASP A 98 1.18 12.64 -7.16
N GLU A 99 1.23 13.63 -8.06
CA GLU A 99 0.04 14.11 -8.81
C GLU A 99 -0.28 13.30 -10.08
N SER A 100 0.59 12.37 -10.49
CA SER A 100 0.31 11.48 -11.62
C SER A 100 -0.88 10.54 -11.36
N ASN A 101 -1.63 10.23 -12.42
CA ASN A 101 -2.82 9.39 -12.36
C ASN A 101 -2.54 7.92 -12.75
N ASP A 102 -1.26 7.53 -12.82
CA ASP A 102 -0.88 6.14 -13.04
C ASP A 102 -1.25 5.26 -11.84
N ILE A 103 -1.40 3.95 -12.07
CA ILE A 103 -1.81 2.99 -11.03
C ILE A 103 -0.90 3.09 -9.81
N TRP A 104 0.41 3.17 -10.02
CA TRP A 104 1.38 3.21 -8.93
C TRP A 104 1.20 4.46 -8.06
N THR A 105 1.10 5.62 -8.68
CA THR A 105 0.93 6.88 -7.96
C THR A 105 -0.44 6.94 -7.26
N VAL A 106 -1.50 6.47 -7.92
CA VAL A 106 -2.85 6.39 -7.33
C VAL A 106 -2.89 5.44 -6.13
N TYR A 107 -2.20 4.30 -6.19
CA TYR A 107 -2.05 3.38 -5.07
C TYR A 107 -1.35 4.05 -3.86
N GLN A 108 -0.34 4.88 -4.11
CA GLN A 108 0.48 5.47 -3.06
C GLN A 108 -0.23 6.55 -2.25
N ARG A 109 -1.17 7.31 -2.83
CA ARG A 109 -1.85 8.40 -2.09
C ARG A 109 -2.72 7.87 -0.94
N PRO A 110 -3.61 6.89 -1.16
CA PRO A 110 -4.37 6.28 -0.07
C PRO A 110 -3.47 5.56 0.92
N GLN A 111 -2.44 4.86 0.46
CA GLN A 111 -1.46 4.22 1.34
C GLN A 111 -0.89 5.22 2.36
N GLU A 112 -0.34 6.33 1.86
CA GLU A 112 0.29 7.33 2.71
C GLU A 112 -0.72 8.03 3.62
N ASN A 113 -1.90 8.36 3.10
CA ASN A 113 -2.92 9.05 3.85
C ASN A 113 -3.59 8.20 4.94
N LEU A 114 -3.73 6.90 4.72
CA LEU A 114 -4.27 5.98 5.70
C LEU A 114 -3.25 5.61 6.77
N ILE A 115 -2.00 5.36 6.38
CA ILE A 115 -0.92 5.00 7.32
C ILE A 115 -0.55 6.18 8.21
N LYS A 116 -0.28 7.35 7.62
CA LYS A 116 0.11 8.53 8.42
C LYS A 116 -1.07 9.18 9.14
N GLY A 117 -2.28 9.04 8.61
CA GLY A 117 -3.44 9.82 9.06
C GLY A 117 -3.21 11.33 8.92
N GLY A 118 -3.87 12.14 9.74
CA GLY A 118 -3.78 13.60 9.69
C GLY A 118 -4.65 14.26 8.61
N VAL A 119 -5.45 13.48 7.89
CA VAL A 119 -6.37 13.97 6.87
C VAL A 119 -7.63 14.50 7.55
N TYR A 120 -8.14 15.65 7.10
CA TYR A 120 -9.35 16.24 7.65
C TYR A 120 -10.61 15.47 7.24
N GLY A 121 -11.32 14.92 8.22
CA GLY A 121 -12.56 14.19 8.03
C GLY A 121 -13.71 14.66 8.92
N ILE A 122 -14.84 13.95 8.86
CA ILE A 122 -16.02 14.19 9.68
C ILE A 122 -16.30 12.91 10.47
N ASN A 123 -16.34 13.00 11.80
CA ASN A 123 -16.61 11.82 12.64
C ASN A 123 -18.11 11.45 12.64
N ALA A 124 -18.44 10.32 13.30
CA ALA A 124 -19.83 9.84 13.42
C ALA A 124 -20.79 10.84 14.10
N LYS A 125 -20.26 11.84 14.83
CA LYS A 125 -21.03 12.90 15.48
C LYS A 125 -21.11 14.19 14.64
N GLY A 126 -20.69 14.15 13.37
CA GLY A 126 -20.68 15.30 12.47
C GLY A 126 -19.59 16.35 12.73
N LYS A 127 -18.66 16.10 13.66
CA LYS A 127 -17.58 17.05 13.99
C LYS A 127 -16.39 16.88 13.07
N ARG A 128 -15.75 18.01 12.72
CA ARG A 128 -14.47 18.02 12.00
C ARG A 128 -13.37 17.43 12.88
N VAL A 129 -12.64 16.46 12.33
CA VAL A 129 -11.54 15.76 13.00
C VAL A 129 -10.38 15.55 12.04
N ARG A 130 -9.19 15.25 12.56
CA ARG A 130 -8.11 14.67 11.76
C ARG A 130 -8.10 13.16 11.96
N THR A 131 -7.89 12.40 10.89
CA THR A 131 -7.77 10.95 10.97
C THR A 131 -6.56 10.54 11.79
N ARG A 132 -6.66 9.41 12.49
CA ARG A 132 -5.52 8.79 13.17
C ARG A 132 -4.78 7.89 12.19
N GLY A 133 -3.46 7.94 12.22
CA GLY A 133 -2.62 6.99 11.49
C GLY A 133 -2.72 5.57 12.03
N ILE A 134 -2.17 4.63 11.27
CA ILE A 134 -2.02 3.24 11.66
C ILE A 134 -0.69 3.11 12.41
N ASN A 135 -0.75 2.85 13.71
CA ASN A 135 0.43 2.83 14.58
C ASN A 135 0.94 1.40 14.89
N GLY A 136 0.29 0.37 14.36
CA GLY A 136 0.64 -1.04 14.59
C GLY A 136 1.21 -1.69 13.34
N ILE A 137 2.30 -2.45 13.50
CA ILE A 137 2.99 -3.15 12.40
C ILE A 137 2.02 -4.08 11.66
N ASP A 138 1.19 -4.84 12.39
CA ASP A 138 0.23 -5.75 11.75
C ASP A 138 -0.79 -5.00 10.90
N GLY A 139 -1.29 -3.87 11.38
CA GLY A 139 -2.24 -3.03 10.63
C GLY A 139 -1.60 -2.42 9.40
N ASP A 140 -0.35 -1.95 9.52
CA ASP A 140 0.42 -1.40 8.40
C ASP A 140 0.67 -2.45 7.32
N ILE A 141 1.09 -3.67 7.72
CA ILE A 141 1.26 -4.81 6.80
C ILE A 141 -0.08 -5.17 6.13
N LYS A 142 -1.17 -5.27 6.89
CA LYS A 142 -2.51 -5.62 6.38
C LYS A 142 -2.94 -4.61 5.29
N THR A 143 -2.85 -3.32 5.59
CA THR A 143 -3.23 -2.24 4.67
C THR A 143 -2.33 -2.20 3.44
N ASN A 144 -1.01 -2.31 3.59
CA ASN A 144 -0.09 -2.32 2.45
C ASN A 144 -0.37 -3.49 1.50
N ARG A 145 -0.58 -4.70 2.03
CA ARG A 145 -0.91 -5.89 1.23
C ARG A 145 -2.21 -5.71 0.46
N ALA A 146 -3.29 -5.29 1.14
CA ALA A 146 -4.58 -5.11 0.50
C ALA A 146 -4.53 -4.09 -0.66
N LEU A 147 -3.90 -2.95 -0.43
CA LEU A 147 -3.76 -1.89 -1.45
C LEU A 147 -2.85 -2.33 -2.61
N TRP A 148 -1.77 -3.06 -2.32
CA TRP A 148 -0.88 -3.62 -3.35
C TRP A 148 -1.59 -4.68 -4.21
N SER A 149 -2.35 -5.58 -3.57
CA SER A 149 -3.15 -6.59 -4.26
C SER A 149 -4.18 -5.95 -5.19
N GLN A 150 -4.85 -4.89 -4.71
CA GLN A 150 -5.80 -4.12 -5.50
C GLN A 150 -5.12 -3.44 -6.71
N ALA A 151 -3.94 -2.85 -6.53
CA ALA A 151 -3.17 -2.24 -7.62
C ALA A 151 -2.78 -3.26 -8.69
N LYS A 152 -2.35 -4.46 -8.29
CA LYS A 152 -2.03 -5.55 -9.23
C LYS A 152 -3.26 -6.02 -10.02
N LYS A 153 -4.41 -6.20 -9.36
CA LYS A 153 -5.66 -6.55 -10.07
C LYS A 153 -6.09 -5.48 -11.06
N MET A 154 -5.91 -4.20 -10.70
CA MET A 154 -6.19 -3.09 -11.62
C MET A 154 -5.24 -3.09 -12.82
N LYS A 155 -3.96 -3.42 -12.61
CA LYS A 155 -2.97 -3.62 -13.67
C LYS A 155 -3.42 -4.73 -14.62
N GLU A 156 -3.72 -5.92 -14.08
CA GLU A 156 -4.20 -7.09 -14.83
C GLU A 156 -5.46 -6.81 -15.65
N LEU A 157 -6.36 -5.93 -15.18
CA LEU A 157 -7.56 -5.55 -15.90
C LEU A 157 -7.29 -4.62 -17.10
N LYS A 158 -6.19 -3.87 -17.06
CA LYS A 158 -5.88 -2.80 -18.03
C LYS A 158 -4.73 -3.13 -18.98
N SER A 159 -3.90 -4.13 -18.65
CA SER A 159 -2.88 -4.71 -19.53
C SER A 159 -3.51 -5.59 -20.60
#